data_AF-A0AAU6B0P2-F1
#
_entry.id   AF-A0AAU6B0P2-F1
#
_cell.length_a   1.000
_cell.length_b   1.000
_cell.length_c   1.000
_cell.angle_alpha   90.00
_cell.angle_beta   90.00
_cell.angle_gamma   90.00
#
_symmetry.space_group_name_H-M   'P 1'
#
loop_
_entity.id
_entity.type
_entity.pdbx_description
1 polymer ?
#
loop_
_entity_poly.entity_id
_entity_poly.type
_entity_poly.pdbx_seq_one_letter_code
_entity_poly.pdbx_strand_id
1 'polypeptide(L)' 'MAVKITHLTNGQQVRFANADGARRYAEIMGGGIDKWDFTVVPGEAGLPQVSGAVVNVPVWRMTSQ' A
#
# COMPACT_ATOMS: atom_id res chain seq x y z
N MET A 1 5.29 1.86 11.04
CA MET A 1 4.96 0.75 10.12
C MET A 1 3.49 0.86 9.81
N ALA A 2 3.12 1.03 8.54
CA ALA A 2 1.72 1.16 8.17
C ALA A 2 1.04 -0.22 8.19
N VAL A 3 -0.24 -0.26 8.55
CA VAL A 3 -1.02 -1.50 8.66
C VAL A 3 -2.34 -1.28 7.93
N LYS A 4 -2.74 -2.26 7.13
CA LYS A 4 -4.06 -2.31 6.51
C LYS A 4 -4.86 -3.39 7.22
N ILE A 5 -6.08 -3.09 7.62
CA ILE A 5 -7.02 -4.06 8.17
C ILE A 5 -8.18 -4.32 7.22
N THR A 6 -8.66 -5.55 7.18
CA THR A 6 -9.78 -5.98 6.32
C THR A 6 -10.84 -6.70 7.15
N HIS A 7 -12.09 -6.24 7.10
CA HIS A 7 -13.20 -6.87 7.81
C HIS A 7 -13.62 -8.16 7.11
N LEU A 8 -13.65 -9.28 7.84
CA LEU A 8 -13.86 -10.61 7.26
C LEU A 8 -15.26 -10.79 6.66
N THR A 9 -16.29 -10.19 7.25
CA THR A 9 -17.69 -10.36 6.78
C THR A 9 -18.04 -9.56 5.53
N ASN A 10 -17.56 -8.32 5.44
CA ASN A 10 -18.02 -7.35 4.44
C ASN A 10 -16.89 -6.89 3.51
N GLY A 11 -15.65 -7.33 3.74
CA GLY A 11 -14.49 -6.94 2.95
C GLY A 11 -14.06 -5.48 3.12
N GLN A 12 -14.59 -4.77 4.13
CA GLN A 12 -14.23 -3.37 4.39
C GLN A 12 -12.74 -3.24 4.71
N GLN A 13 -12.05 -2.33 4.03
CA GLN A 13 -10.62 -2.12 4.22
C GLN A 13 -10.34 -0.75 4.82
N VAL A 14 -9.43 -0.69 5.80
CA VAL A 14 -9.00 0.56 6.45
C VAL A 14 -7.48 0.55 6.62
N ARG A 15 -6.81 1.68 6.35
CA ARG A 15 -5.35 1.80 6.44
C ARG A 15 -4.97 2.72 7.60
N PHE A 16 -3.99 2.30 8.39
CA PHE A 16 -3.49 2.99 9.57
C PHE A 16 -1.98 3.19 9.48
N ALA A 17 -1.49 4.27 10.10
CA ALA A 17 -0.06 4.57 10.15
C ALA A 17 0.71 3.66 11.13
N ASN A 18 0.01 3.00 12.06
CA ASN A 18 0.56 2.09 13.07
C ASN A 18 -0.43 0.97 13.42
N ALA A 19 0.07 -0.08 14.06
CA ALA A 19 -0.71 -1.25 14.47
C ALA A 19 -1.65 -0.94 15.65
N ASP A 20 -1.24 -0.09 16.59
CA ASP A 20 -2.04 0.26 17.76
C ASP A 20 -3.36 0.94 17.39
N GLY A 21 -3.33 1.88 16.44
CA GLY A 21 -4.52 2.56 15.93
C GLY A 21 -5.46 1.60 15.20
N ALA A 22 -4.89 0.67 14.42
CA ALA A 22 -5.67 -0.37 13.74
C ALA A 22 -6.39 -1.28 14.75
N ARG A 23 -5.67 -1.71 15.79
CA ARG A 23 -6.19 -2.58 16.84
C ARG A 23 -7.33 -1.90 17.61
N ARG A 24 -7.12 -0.65 18.01
CA ARG A 24 -8.10 0.13 18.75
C ARG A 24 -9.36 0.42 17.93
N TYR A 25 -9.22 0.64 16.62
CA TYR A 25 -10.37 0.74 15.73
C TYR A 25 -11.16 -0.57 15.67
N ALA A 26 -10.49 -1.71 15.48
CA ALA A 26 -11.14 -3.01 15.44
C ALA A 26 -11.87 -3.34 16.75
N GLU A 27 -11.27 -3.00 17.90
CA GLU A 27 -11.86 -3.19 19.23
C GLU A 27 -13.08 -2.31 19.48
N ILE A 28 -13.00 -1.01 19.15
CA ILE A 28 -14.03 -0.03 19.52
C ILE A 28 -15.13 0.07 18.46
N MET A 29 -14.73 0.17 17.19
CA MET A 29 -15.62 0.49 16.07
C MET A 29 -15.87 -0.72 15.16
N GLY A 30 -14.93 -1.66 15.13
CA GLY A 30 -14.94 -2.80 14.21
C GLY A 30 -15.59 -4.07 14.74
N GLY A 31 -16.17 -4.06 15.94
CA GLY A 31 -16.88 -5.21 16.49
C GLY A 31 -15.99 -6.35 17.01
N GLY A 32 -14.70 -6.09 17.26
CA GLY A 32 -13.73 -7.03 17.80
C GLY A 32 -12.58 -7.33 16.84
N ILE A 33 -11.37 -7.51 17.37
CA ILE A 33 -10.15 -7.78 16.58
C ILE A 33 -10.29 -9.05 15.74
N ASP A 34 -11.00 -10.07 16.24
CA ASP A 34 -11.22 -11.36 15.57
C ASP A 34 -12.02 -11.24 14.27
N LYS A 35 -12.69 -10.11 14.03
CA LYS A 35 -13.41 -9.83 12.77
C LYS A 35 -12.53 -9.20 11.70
N TRP A 36 -11.26 -8.96 11.99
CA TRP A 36 -10.36 -8.22 11.11
C TRP A 36 -9.08 -9.01 10.83
N ASP A 37 -8.69 -9.04 9.56
CA ASP A 37 -7.36 -9.45 9.13
C ASP A 37 -6.42 -8.24 9.16
N PHE A 38 -5.22 -8.40 9.74
CA PHE A 38 -4.22 -7.35 9.87
C PHE A 38 -3.03 -7.63 8.95
N THR A 39 -2.90 -6.85 7.90
CA THR A 39 -1.78 -6.93 6.97
C THR A 39 -0.82 -5.76 7.22
N VAL A 40 0.42 -6.04 7.62
CA VAL A 40 1.48 -5.03 7.64
C VAL A 40 1.81 -4.65 6.20
N VAL A 41 1.64 -3.38 5.87
CA VAL A 41 2.04 -2.86 4.57
C VAL A 41 3.37 -2.14 4.73
N PRO A 42 4.38 -2.43 3.90
CA PRO A 42 5.57 -1.59 3.87
C PRO A 42 5.07 -0.17 3.62
N GLY A 43 5.33 0.71 4.59
CA GLY A 43 4.98 2.11 4.42
C GLY A 43 5.70 2.60 3.18
N GLU A 44 5.04 3.39 2.35
CA GLU A 44 5.68 4.21 1.33
C GLU A 44 6.55 5.30 1.98
N ALA A 45 7.36 4.92 2.96
CA ALA A 45 8.45 5.70 3.50
C ALA A 45 9.71 5.28 2.73
N GLY A 46 9.88 5.83 1.52
CA GLY A 46 11.20 5.97 0.92
C GLY A 46 11.71 4.85 0.02
N LEU A 47 10.87 4.27 -0.85
CA LEU A 47 11.40 3.86 -2.14
C LEU A 47 10.93 4.91 -3.15
N PRO A 48 11.83 5.75 -3.73
CA PRO A 48 11.53 6.24 -5.06
C PRO A 48 11.32 4.97 -5.89
N GLN A 49 10.08 4.69 -6.24
CA GLN A 49 9.82 3.82 -7.38
C GLN A 49 10.42 4.55 -8.57
N VAL A 50 11.73 4.39 -8.77
CA VAL A 50 12.32 4.34 -10.09
C VAL A 50 11.73 3.06 -10.69
N SER A 51 10.46 3.14 -11.05
CA SER A 51 9.90 2.32 -12.11
C SER A 51 10.82 2.57 -13.28
N GLY A 52 11.60 1.55 -13.60
CA GLY A 52 12.55 1.52 -14.70
C GLY A 52 11.84 1.61 -16.05
N ALA A 53 11.17 2.74 -16.30
CA ALA A 53 10.91 3.23 -17.62
C ALA A 53 12.05 4.19 -17.97
N VAL A 54 13.27 3.66 -18.07
CA VAL A 54 14.24 4.27 -18.98
C VAL A 54 13.62 4.00 -20.36
N VAL A 55 12.83 4.94 -20.84
CA VAL A 55 12.24 4.87 -22.16
C VAL A 55 13.43 4.91 -23.11
N ASN A 56 13.81 3.75 -23.63
CA ASN A 56 14.85 3.66 -24.63
C ASN A 56 14.28 4.31 -25.89
N VAL A 57 14.53 5.60 -26.08
CA VAL A 57 14.12 6.30 -27.30
C VAL A 57 15.13 5.91 -28.37
N PRO A 58 14.76 5.15 -29.42
CA PRO A 58 15.66 4.99 -30.54
C PRO A 58 15.80 6.36 -31.21
N VAL A 59 16.94 7.02 -30.99
CA VAL A 59 17.33 8.15 -31.83
C VAL A 59 17.53 7.59 -33.23
N TRP A 60 16.54 7.81 -34.09
CA TRP A 60 16.70 7.53 -35.51
C TRP A 60 17.83 8.43 -36.00
N ARG A 61 18.98 7.81 -36.31
CA ARG A 61 20.06 8.49 -37.01
C ARG A 61 19.52 8.90 -38.37
N MET A 62 19.29 10.20 -38.54
CA MET A 62 19.04 10.76 -39.86
C MET A 62 20.39 10.82 -40.58
N THR A 63 20.64 9.81 -41.41
CA THR A 63 21.75 9.81 -42.37
C THR A 63 21.44 10.77 -43.50
N SER A 64 22.40 11.65 -43.81
CA SER A 64 22.69 12.27 -45.11
C SER A 64 21.59 13.11 -45.78
N GLN A 65 21.88 14.39 -46.05
CA GLN A 65 22.47 14.84 -47.32
C GLN A 65 23.32 16.10 -47.09
#